data_AF-A0A523ALE2-F1
#
_entry.id   AF-A0A523ALE2-F1
#
_cell.length_a   1.000
_cell.length_b   1.000
_cell.length_c   1.000
_cell.angle_alpha   90.00
_cell.angle_beta   90.00
_cell.angle_gamma   90.00
#
_symmetry.space_group_name_H-M   'P 1'
#
loop_
_entity.id
_entity.type
_entity.pdbx_description
1 polymer ?
#
loop_
_entity_poly.entity_id
_entity_poly.type
_entity_poly.pdbx_seq_one_letter_code
_entity_poly.pdbx_strand_id
1 'polypeptide(L)' 'FAVAYGITTHVSPIPPITGSEDAVRFFMKDIEVLTGGKVLVEEDPFKAAELIERVILEKRKALGFN' A
#
# COMPACT_ATOMS: atom_id res chain seq x y z
N PHE A 1 9.76 -5.78 -5.51
CA PHE A 1 10.49 -6.29 -4.33
C PHE A 1 10.03 -5.63 -3.04
N ALA A 2 9.83 -4.30 -2.98
CA ALA A 2 9.47 -3.58 -1.74
C ALA A 2 8.30 -4.19 -0.94
N VAL A 3 7.17 -4.49 -1.60
CA VAL A 3 6.01 -5.16 -0.97
C VAL A 3 6.36 -6.51 -0.34
N ALA A 4 7.21 -7.30 -0.99
CA ALA A 4 7.64 -8.60 -0.48
C ALA A 4 8.51 -8.48 0.78
N TYR A 5 9.21 -7.34 0.97
CA TYR A 5 9.95 -7.02 2.17
C TYR A 5 9.12 -6.29 3.24
N GLY A 6 7.79 -6.26 3.09
CA GLY A 6 6.88 -5.66 4.08
C GLY A 6 6.72 -4.15 3.97
N ILE A 7 7.14 -3.55 2.87
CA ILE A 7 7.03 -2.10 2.65
C ILE A 7 5.77 -1.82 1.83
N THR A 8 4.82 -1.10 2.43
CA THR A 8 3.68 -0.54 1.69
C THR A 8 4.20 0.42 0.62
N THR A 9 3.84 0.17 -0.63
CA THR A 9 4.44 0.82 -1.80
C THR A 9 3.35 1.47 -2.63
N HIS A 10 3.40 2.80 -2.77
CA HIS A 10 2.59 3.53 -3.74
C HIS A 10 3.12 3.28 -5.16
N VAL A 11 2.19 3.07 -6.09
CA VAL A 11 2.48 2.85 -7.51
C VAL A 11 1.55 3.74 -8.32
N SER A 12 2.16 4.52 -9.22
CA SER A 12 1.48 5.31 -10.24
C SER A 12 2.28 5.24 -11.55
N PRO A 13 1.65 5.04 -12.72
CA PRO A 13 0.20 4.97 -12.95
C PRO A 13 -0.43 3.65 -12.45
N ILE A 14 -1.75 3.52 -12.61
CA ILE A 14 -2.49 2.29 -12.26
C ILE A 14 -1.84 1.07 -12.96
N PRO A 15 -1.43 0.03 -12.21
CA PRO A 15 -0.83 -1.16 -12.82
C PRO A 15 -1.85 -1.97 -13.62
N PRO A 16 -1.42 -2.75 -14.64
CA PRO A 16 -2.30 -3.52 -15.52
C PRO A 16 -2.83 -4.81 -14.86
N ILE A 17 -3.47 -4.68 -13.70
CA ILE A 17 -4.06 -5.77 -12.91
C ILE A 17 -5.58 -5.58 -12.70
N THR A 18 -6.14 -4.46 -13.16
CA THR A 18 -7.55 -4.08 -12.93
C THR A 18 -8.56 -4.97 -13.66
N GLY A 19 -8.11 -5.83 -14.58
CA GLY A 19 -8.96 -6.83 -15.25
C GLY A 19 -9.36 -8.02 -14.37
N SER A 20 -8.84 -8.13 -13.15
CA SER A 20 -9.18 -9.18 -12.19
C SER A 20 -9.40 -8.59 -10.81
N GLU A 21 -10.63 -8.67 -10.30
CA GLU A 21 -10.97 -8.21 -8.94
C GLU A 21 -10.16 -8.95 -7.87
N ASP A 22 -9.91 -10.24 -8.06
CA ASP A 22 -9.07 -11.05 -7.16
C ASP A 22 -7.62 -10.56 -7.15
N ALA A 23 -7.05 -10.21 -8.31
CA ALA A 23 -5.71 -9.66 -8.37
C ALA A 23 -5.63 -8.29 -7.67
N VAL A 24 -6.61 -7.41 -7.91
CA VAL A 24 -6.71 -6.11 -7.23
C VAL A 24 -6.80 -6.28 -5.72
N ARG A 25 -7.73 -7.14 -5.24
CA ARG A 25 -7.89 -7.43 -3.80
C ARG A 25 -6.61 -8.00 -3.21
N PHE A 26 -5.98 -8.93 -3.90
CA PHE A 26 -4.75 -9.56 -3.44
C PHE A 26 -3.65 -8.53 -3.21
N PHE A 27 -3.31 -7.72 -4.21
CA PHE A 27 -2.20 -6.77 -4.13
C PHE A 27 -2.47 -5.59 -3.19
N MET A 28 -3.71 -5.14 -3.07
CA MET A 28 -4.06 -3.97 -2.26
C MET A 28 -4.43 -4.30 -0.80
N LYS A 29 -4.78 -5.56 -0.50
CA LYS A 29 -5.27 -5.94 0.82
C LYS A 29 -4.70 -7.27 1.32
N ASP A 30 -4.94 -8.36 0.60
CA ASP A 30 -4.72 -9.70 1.16
C ASP A 30 -3.22 -10.01 1.35
N ILE A 31 -2.35 -9.47 0.49
CA ILE A 31 -0.90 -9.68 0.56
C ILE A 31 -0.26 -9.08 1.82
N GLU A 32 -0.89 -8.08 2.46
CA GLU A 32 -0.37 -7.47 3.69
C GLU A 32 -0.30 -8.47 4.84
N VAL A 33 -1.20 -9.46 4.87
CA VAL A 33 -1.18 -10.54 5.87
C VAL A 33 0.05 -11.45 5.70
N LEU A 34 0.54 -11.59 4.46
CA LEU A 34 1.66 -12.47 4.14
C LEU A 34 3.01 -11.77 4.29
N THR A 35 3.11 -10.48 3.93
CA THR A 35 4.41 -9.78 3.86
C THR A 35 4.52 -8.59 4.80
N GLY A 36 3.41 -8.03 5.29
CA GLY A 36 3.37 -6.77 6.03
C GLY A 36 3.35 -5.50 5.16
N GLY A 37 3.42 -5.67 3.84
CA GLY A 37 3.37 -4.61 2.84
C GLY A 37 2.23 -4.83 1.84
N LYS A 38 1.80 -3.76 1.19
CA LYS A 38 0.73 -3.78 0.16
C LYS A 38 0.96 -2.72 -0.91
N VAL A 39 0.22 -2.81 -1.99
CA VAL A 39 0.18 -1.77 -3.03
C VAL A 39 -0.85 -0.70 -2.66
N LEU A 40 -0.44 0.56 -2.82
CA LEU A 40 -1.34 1.72 -2.86
C LEU A 40 -1.38 2.26 -4.28
N VAL A 41 -2.56 2.60 -4.78
CA VAL A 41 -2.73 3.21 -6.10
C VAL A 41 -3.50 4.50 -5.94
N GLU A 42 -2.89 5.60 -6.36
CA GLU A 42 -3.47 6.94 -6.35
C GLU A 42 -2.71 7.78 -7.38
N GLU A 43 -3.43 8.51 -8.24
CA GLU A 43 -2.83 9.29 -9.32
C GLU A 43 -2.64 10.76 -8.93
N ASP A 44 -3.45 11.26 -8.00
CA ASP A 44 -3.28 12.60 -7.44
C ASP A 44 -2.07 12.61 -6.48
N PRO A 45 -1.03 13.43 -6.75
CA PRO A 45 0.19 13.40 -5.95
C PRO A 45 0.00 13.89 -4.51
N PHE A 46 -0.97 14.78 -4.26
CA PHE A 46 -1.27 15.24 -2.90
C PHE A 46 -1.97 14.14 -2.11
N LYS A 47 -2.97 13.47 -2.70
CA LYS A 47 -3.62 12.33 -2.05
C LYS A 47 -2.67 11.16 -1.85
N ALA A 48 -1.78 10.90 -2.79
CA ALA A 48 -0.75 9.86 -2.65
C ALA A 48 0.15 10.16 -1.44
N ALA A 49 0.57 11.43 -1.27
CA ALA A 49 1.34 11.86 -0.11
C ALA A 49 0.56 11.68 1.21
N GLU A 50 -0.71 12.08 1.25
CA GLU A 50 -1.59 11.88 2.42
C GLU A 50 -1.76 10.40 2.79
N LEU A 51 -1.89 9.52 1.79
CA LEU A 51 -2.00 8.08 2.01
C LEU A 51 -0.70 7.48 2.55
N ILE A 52 0.46 7.90 2.01
CA ILE A 52 1.77 7.45 2.49
C ILE A 52 1.99 7.93 3.93
N GLU A 53 1.69 9.20 4.22
CA GLU A 53 1.78 9.77 5.57
C GLU A 53 0.90 8.98 6.54
N ARG A 54 -0.36 8.70 6.17
CA ARG A 54 -1.27 7.90 6.98
C ARG A 54 -0.67 6.53 7.33
N VAL A 55 -0.11 5.83 6.36
CA VAL A 55 0.53 4.52 6.60
C VAL A 55 1.72 4.64 7.56
N ILE A 56 2.53 5.70 7.43
CA ILE A 56 3.64 5.97 8.34
C ILE A 56 3.13 6.20 9.76
N LEU A 57 2.12 7.06 9.93
CA LEU A 57 1.54 7.38 11.24
C LEU A 57 0.87 6.16 11.89
N GLU A 58 0.16 5.34 11.11
CA GLU A 58 -0.43 4.09 11.57
C GLU A 58 0.65 3.12 12.09
N LYS A 59 1.74 2.94 11.33
CA LYS A 59 2.86 2.09 11.74
C LYS A 59 3.61 2.66 12.95
N ARG A 60 3.80 3.99 13.04
CA ARG A 60 4.37 4.65 14.22
C ARG A 60 3.53 4.41 15.47
N LYS A 61 2.22 4.60 15.36
CA LYS A 61 1.27 4.37 16.44
C LYS A 61 1.28 2.91 16.91
N ALA A 62 1.34 1.95 15.98
CA ALA A 62 1.45 0.53 16.31
C ALA A 62 2.74 0.18 17.10
N LEU A 63 3.79 0.98 16.95
CA LEU A 63 5.05 0.86 17.69
C LEU A 63 5.06 1.67 19.00
N GLY A 64 3.95 2.32 19.37
CA GLY A 64 3.87 3.15 20.57
C GLY A 64 4.45 4.56 20.43
N PHE A 65 4.73 5.00 19.20
CA PHE A 65 5.12 6.38 18.94
C PHE A 65 3.87 7.24 18.67
N ASN A 66 3.84 8.44 19.25
CA ASN A 66 2.90 9.50 18.87
C ASN A 66 3.36 10.20 17.60
#